data_AF-A0A3D3MR16-F1
#
_entry.id   AF-A0A3D3MR16-F1
#
_cell.length_a   1.000
_cell.length_b   1.000
_cell.length_c   1.000
_cell.angle_alpha   90.00
_cell.angle_beta   90.00
_cell.angle_gamma   90.00
#
_symmetry.space_group_name_H-M   'P 1'
#
loop_
_entity.id
_entity.type
_entity.pdbx_description
1 polymer ?
#
loop_
_entity_poly.entity_id
_entity_poly.type
_entity_poly.pdbx_seq_one_letter_code
_entity_poly.pdbx_strand_id
1 'polypeptide(L)'
;MAESIDIRELNARIEQQSGFVTNLKTGMDRVIVGQKHLVDSLLISLLSDGHVLLEGVPGLAKTLAIKTLAQLIDADYSRIQFTPDLLPADVIGTQIYSQKDESFHVKKGPVFANFVLADEINRAPAKVQSALLEAMQEHQVTIGEETFNLPNPFLVMATQNPIEQEGTYQLPEAQVDRFMLKVVIDYPTLDEEKLIIRENLAGSLPKVTPVTTAKEILNAREVVNQVYIDEKIEQYIADIVFASRYPDRYGLSELKDMITFGGSPRASINLAKAARAYAFIKHRGYVVPEDVRAVVHDVMRHRIGLSYEAEASNVTSEEIVSKIVNKVEVP
;
A
#
# COMPACT_ATOMS: atom_id res chain seq x y z
N MET A 1 -7.97 8.84 35.16
CA MET A 1 -9.08 9.69 34.71
C MET A 1 -8.82 9.97 33.25
N ALA A 2 -9.30 9.08 32.37
CA ALA A 2 -9.17 9.25 30.93
C ALA A 2 -10.12 10.37 30.52
N GLU A 3 -9.62 11.37 29.80
CA GLU A 3 -10.44 12.34 29.10
C GLU A 3 -11.49 11.55 28.32
N SER A 4 -12.77 11.76 28.62
CA SER A 4 -13.85 11.23 27.81
C SER A 4 -13.75 11.93 26.45
N ILE A 5 -12.96 11.36 25.54
CA ILE A 5 -12.95 11.74 24.14
C ILE A 5 -14.41 11.72 23.71
N ASP A 6 -14.97 12.88 23.37
CA ASP A 6 -16.35 12.94 22.92
C ASP A 6 -16.40 12.32 21.51
N ILE A 7 -16.62 11.01 21.46
CA ILE A 7 -16.70 10.22 20.23
C ILE A 7 -17.76 10.83 19.28
N ARG A 8 -18.78 11.52 19.81
CA ARG A 8 -19.78 12.20 18.96
C ARG A 8 -19.18 13.41 18.26
N GLU A 9 -18.40 14.23 18.96
CA GLU A 9 -17.70 15.37 18.37
C GLU A 9 -16.66 14.91 17.34
N LEU A 10 -15.91 13.85 17.66
CA LEU A 10 -14.93 13.25 16.75
C LEU A 10 -15.60 12.68 15.49
N ASN A 11 -16.74 12.00 15.62
CA ASN A 11 -17.51 11.50 14.48
C ASN A 11 -18.01 12.65 13.59
N ALA A 12 -18.58 13.70 14.19
CA ALA A 12 -19.07 14.86 13.42
C ALA A 12 -17.94 15.55 12.65
N ARG A 13 -16.77 15.71 13.28
CA ARG A 13 -15.57 16.25 12.63
C ARG A 13 -15.09 15.35 11.49
N ILE A 14 -15.05 14.04 11.71
CA ILE A 14 -14.60 13.09 10.69
C ILE A 14 -15.57 13.04 9.51
N GLU A 15 -16.88 13.01 9.76
CA GLU A 15 -17.89 13.02 8.70
C GLU A 15 -17.76 14.27 7.81
N GLN A 16 -17.53 15.45 8.41
CA GLN A 16 -17.27 16.67 7.67
C GLN A 16 -15.96 16.63 6.86
N GLN A 17 -14.88 16.11 7.46
CA GLN A 17 -13.56 16.11 6.84
C GLN A 17 -13.32 14.94 5.87
N SER A 18 -14.13 13.89 5.92
CA SER A 18 -14.03 12.71 5.04
C SER A 18 -14.91 12.79 3.80
N GLY A 19 -15.72 13.85 3.63
CA GLY A 19 -16.60 14.00 2.46
C GLY A 19 -15.88 13.96 1.10
N PHE A 20 -14.62 14.42 1.04
CA PHE A 20 -13.82 14.34 -0.19
C PHE A 20 -13.46 12.88 -0.56
N VAL A 21 -13.44 11.95 0.40
CA VAL A 21 -13.15 10.53 0.16
C VAL A 21 -14.23 9.90 -0.72
N THR A 22 -15.49 10.25 -0.49
CA THR A 22 -16.61 9.80 -1.35
C THR A 22 -16.44 10.30 -2.78
N ASN A 23 -15.98 11.54 -2.95
CA ASN A 23 -15.72 12.13 -4.26
C ASN A 23 -14.52 11.45 -4.96
N LEU A 24 -13.45 11.17 -4.22
CA LEU A 24 -12.29 10.42 -4.72
C LEU A 24 -12.72 9.03 -5.20
N LYS A 25 -13.45 8.28 -4.36
CA LYS A 25 -13.91 6.93 -4.69
C LYS A 25 -14.84 6.94 -5.90
N THR A 26 -15.78 7.87 -5.96
CA THR A 26 -16.66 8.04 -7.12
C THR A 26 -15.88 8.41 -8.39
N GLY A 27 -14.85 9.24 -8.27
CA GLY A 27 -13.96 9.59 -9.40
C GLY A 27 -13.17 8.39 -9.91
N MET A 28 -12.66 7.56 -9.00
CA MET A 28 -11.94 6.32 -9.31
C MET A 28 -12.87 5.29 -9.97
N ASP A 29 -14.05 5.05 -9.40
CA ASP A 29 -15.04 4.08 -9.89
C ASP A 29 -15.60 4.42 -11.29
N ARG A 30 -15.48 5.68 -11.73
CA ARG A 30 -15.84 6.08 -13.10
C ARG A 30 -14.84 5.61 -14.15
N VAL A 31 -13.57 5.48 -13.76
CA VAL A 31 -12.47 5.15 -14.68
C VAL A 31 -12.06 3.69 -14.54
N ILE A 32 -12.16 3.14 -13.33
CA ILE A 32 -11.67 1.82 -12.97
C ILE A 32 -12.86 0.89 -12.77
N VAL A 33 -12.85 -0.22 -13.50
CA VAL A 33 -13.92 -1.20 -13.49
C VAL A 33 -13.52 -2.38 -12.61
N GLY A 34 -14.37 -2.73 -11.64
CA GLY A 34 -14.25 -3.97 -10.85
C GLY A 34 -13.15 -4.02 -9.79
N GLN A 35 -12.28 -3.01 -9.71
CA GLN A 35 -11.13 -3.02 -8.80
C GLN A 35 -11.38 -2.28 -7.48
N LYS A 36 -12.55 -2.50 -6.85
CA LYS A 36 -12.92 -1.79 -5.61
C LYS A 36 -11.92 -2.01 -4.48
N HIS A 37 -11.39 -3.22 -4.35
CA HIS A 37 -10.37 -3.57 -3.35
C HIS A 37 -9.10 -2.74 -3.54
N LEU A 38 -8.57 -2.67 -4.77
CA LEU A 38 -7.40 -1.84 -5.09
C LEU A 38 -7.62 -0.36 -4.75
N VAL A 39 -8.79 0.19 -5.09
CA VAL A 39 -9.13 1.58 -4.80
C VAL A 39 -9.10 1.82 -3.29
N ASP A 40 -9.73 0.95 -2.50
CA ASP A 40 -9.73 1.06 -1.05
C ASP A 40 -8.30 0.93 -0.48
N SER A 41 -7.48 -0.04 -0.93
CA SER A 41 -6.10 -0.20 -0.48
C SER A 41 -5.18 0.99 -0.83
N LEU A 42 -5.38 1.63 -1.99
CA LEU A 42 -4.67 2.85 -2.37
C LEU A 42 -5.05 4.03 -1.47
N LEU A 43 -6.35 4.20 -1.19
CA LEU A 43 -6.82 5.25 -0.28
C LEU A 43 -6.33 5.04 1.15
N ILE A 44 -6.37 3.80 1.64
CA ILE A 44 -5.81 3.42 2.95
C ILE A 44 -4.35 3.85 3.01
N SER A 45 -3.54 3.39 2.05
CA SER A 45 -2.10 3.66 2.02
C SER A 45 -1.78 5.15 1.89
N LEU A 46 -2.56 5.89 1.10
CA LEU A 46 -2.43 7.34 1.00
C LEU A 46 -2.73 8.04 2.33
N LEU A 47 -3.80 7.65 3.04
CA LEU A 47 -4.24 8.25 4.30
C LEU A 47 -3.41 7.82 5.52
N SER A 48 -2.67 6.72 5.41
CA SER A 48 -1.84 6.18 6.50
C SER A 48 -0.34 6.38 6.32
N ASP A 49 0.06 7.05 5.24
CA ASP A 49 1.46 7.21 4.83
C ASP A 49 2.18 5.86 4.64
N GLY A 50 1.52 4.96 3.94
CA GLY A 50 2.01 3.63 3.61
C GLY A 50 2.28 3.48 2.11
N HIS A 51 2.97 2.41 1.75
CA HIS A 51 3.22 2.01 0.36
C HIS A 51 2.56 0.67 0.05
N VAL A 52 2.22 0.46 -1.22
CA VAL A 52 1.51 -0.74 -1.69
C VAL A 52 2.43 -1.59 -2.56
N LEU A 53 2.51 -2.87 -2.24
CA LEU A 53 3.04 -3.88 -3.12
C LEU A 53 1.87 -4.59 -3.81
N LEU A 54 1.88 -4.61 -5.13
CA LEU A 54 0.78 -5.10 -5.93
C LEU A 54 1.21 -6.35 -6.70
N GLU A 55 0.60 -7.46 -6.38
CA GLU A 55 0.79 -8.70 -7.13
C GLU A 55 -0.43 -8.94 -8.01
N GLY A 56 -0.19 -9.29 -9.27
CA GLY A 56 -1.27 -9.66 -10.17
C GLY A 56 -0.82 -9.67 -11.62
N VAL A 57 -1.65 -10.19 -12.48
CA VAL A 57 -1.35 -10.33 -13.91
C VAL A 57 -1.26 -8.98 -14.64
N PRO A 58 -0.53 -8.92 -15.78
CA PRO A 58 -0.52 -7.74 -16.64
C PRO A 58 -1.92 -7.36 -17.14
N GLY A 59 -2.11 -6.08 -17.47
CA GLY A 59 -3.35 -5.61 -18.11
C GLY A 59 -4.52 -5.24 -17.18
N LEU A 60 -4.36 -5.36 -15.86
CA LEU A 60 -5.43 -5.08 -14.87
C LEU A 60 -5.60 -3.59 -14.50
N ALA A 61 -5.41 -2.67 -15.45
CA ALA A 61 -5.59 -1.22 -15.26
C ALA A 61 -4.82 -0.61 -14.05
N LYS A 62 -3.75 -1.26 -13.56
CA LYS A 62 -2.95 -0.84 -12.40
C LYS A 62 -2.38 0.56 -12.58
N THR A 63 -1.76 0.81 -13.75
CA THR A 63 -1.25 2.12 -14.15
C THR A 63 -2.34 3.17 -14.20
N LEU A 64 -3.53 2.79 -14.69
CA LEU A 64 -4.68 3.70 -14.76
C LEU A 64 -5.15 4.06 -13.35
N ALA A 65 -5.14 3.13 -12.40
CA ALA A 65 -5.59 3.37 -11.03
C ALA A 65 -4.77 4.45 -10.31
N ILE A 66 -3.45 4.26 -10.21
CA ILE A 66 -2.59 5.23 -9.53
C ILE A 66 -2.53 6.58 -10.26
N LYS A 67 -2.56 6.57 -11.59
CA LYS A 67 -2.58 7.81 -12.39
C LYS A 67 -3.88 8.59 -12.19
N THR A 68 -5.01 7.89 -12.15
CA THR A 68 -6.33 8.51 -11.89
C THR A 68 -6.36 9.11 -10.49
N LEU A 69 -5.83 8.40 -9.50
CA LEU A 69 -5.74 8.92 -8.13
C LEU A 69 -4.89 10.20 -8.05
N ALA A 70 -3.73 10.22 -8.69
CA ALA A 70 -2.87 11.41 -8.75
C ALA A 70 -3.58 12.60 -9.43
N GLN A 71 -4.32 12.36 -10.51
CA GLN A 71 -5.09 13.39 -11.20
C GLN A 71 -6.27 13.92 -10.36
N LEU A 72 -6.94 13.06 -9.60
CA LEU A 72 -8.04 13.46 -8.71
C LEU A 72 -7.55 14.34 -7.54
N ILE A 73 -6.27 14.22 -7.15
CA ILE A 73 -5.64 14.94 -6.03
C ILE A 73 -4.82 16.16 -6.51
N ASP A 74 -4.75 16.40 -7.83
CA ASP A 74 -3.89 17.42 -8.44
C ASP A 74 -2.42 17.31 -7.98
N ALA A 75 -1.86 16.10 -8.15
CA ALA A 75 -0.54 15.75 -7.64
C ALA A 75 0.35 15.12 -8.72
N ASP A 76 1.66 15.22 -8.52
CA ASP A 76 2.64 14.73 -9.50
C ASP A 76 2.64 13.21 -9.56
N TYR A 77 2.65 12.68 -10.79
CA TYR A 77 2.72 11.25 -11.08
C TYR A 77 3.97 10.92 -11.87
N SER A 78 4.63 9.84 -11.48
CA SER A 78 5.79 9.29 -12.17
C SER A 78 5.70 7.77 -12.30
N ARG A 79 6.23 7.26 -13.40
CA ARG A 79 6.32 5.82 -13.68
C ARG A 79 7.77 5.43 -13.88
N ILE A 80 8.20 4.39 -13.17
CA ILE A 80 9.50 3.77 -13.29
C ILE A 80 9.26 2.33 -13.72
N GLN A 81 9.76 1.97 -14.90
CA GLN A 81 9.80 0.59 -15.33
C GLN A 81 11.09 -0.03 -14.81
N PHE A 82 11.00 -1.05 -13.98
CA PHE A 82 12.17 -1.76 -13.49
C PHE A 82 12.64 -2.75 -14.56
N THR A 83 13.90 -2.63 -14.94
CA THR A 83 14.57 -3.48 -15.93
C THR A 83 15.91 -3.97 -15.39
N PRO A 84 16.47 -5.08 -15.94
CA PRO A 84 17.72 -5.64 -15.44
C PRO A 84 18.94 -4.70 -15.54
N ASP A 85 18.89 -3.74 -16.46
CA ASP A 85 19.93 -2.75 -16.74
C ASP A 85 19.75 -1.43 -15.98
N LEU A 86 18.64 -1.26 -15.26
CA LEU A 86 18.35 -0.03 -14.52
C LEU A 86 19.42 0.20 -13.43
N LEU A 87 19.88 1.45 -13.27
CA LEU A 87 20.81 1.83 -12.22
C LEU A 87 20.09 2.55 -11.08
N PRO A 88 20.63 2.53 -9.85
CA PRO A 88 20.08 3.33 -8.74
C PRO A 88 19.93 4.82 -9.09
N ALA A 89 20.89 5.37 -9.85
CA ALA A 89 20.88 6.76 -10.30
C ALA A 89 19.71 7.09 -11.25
N ASP A 90 19.17 6.10 -11.98
CA ASP A 90 18.00 6.30 -12.84
C ASP A 90 16.69 6.39 -12.02
N VAL A 91 16.71 5.94 -10.77
CA VAL A 91 15.61 6.01 -9.82
C VAL A 91 15.70 7.29 -8.99
N ILE A 92 16.84 7.50 -8.33
CA ILE A 92 17.03 8.64 -7.40
C ILE A 92 17.39 9.93 -8.12
N GLY A 93 18.13 9.86 -9.23
CA GLY A 93 18.71 11.02 -9.92
C GLY A 93 20.23 10.99 -9.95
N THR A 94 20.82 11.93 -10.68
CA THR A 94 22.27 11.99 -10.91
C THR A 94 22.75 13.43 -11.08
N GLN A 95 24.06 13.65 -10.92
CA GLN A 95 24.70 14.91 -11.27
C GLN A 95 25.08 14.91 -12.75
N ILE A 96 24.62 15.92 -13.48
CA ILE A 96 24.94 16.15 -14.88
C ILE A 96 25.89 17.35 -15.00
N TYR A 97 26.95 17.22 -15.79
CA TYR A 97 27.85 18.33 -16.06
C TYR A 97 27.24 19.25 -17.14
N SER A 98 26.99 20.52 -16.80
CA SER A 98 26.59 21.55 -17.77
C SER A 98 27.83 22.18 -18.36
N GLN A 99 28.07 21.93 -19.66
CA GLN A 99 29.17 22.58 -20.39
C GLN A 99 28.99 24.10 -20.50
N LYS A 100 27.74 24.58 -20.41
CA LYS A 100 27.43 26.02 -20.51
C LYS A 100 27.89 26.79 -19.27
N ASP A 101 27.77 26.17 -18.11
CA ASP A 101 28.05 26.80 -16.81
C ASP A 101 29.35 26.29 -16.19
N GLU A 102 30.03 25.35 -16.87
CA GLU A 102 31.20 24.61 -16.39
C GLU A 102 31.02 24.03 -14.97
N SER A 103 29.79 23.61 -14.66
CA SER A 103 29.37 23.17 -13.32
C SER A 103 28.51 21.91 -13.35
N PHE A 104 28.53 21.15 -12.24
CA PHE A 104 27.63 20.01 -12.04
C PHE A 104 26.27 20.50 -11.54
N HIS A 105 25.19 20.03 -12.17
CA HIS A 105 23.81 20.28 -11.76
C HIS A 105 23.12 18.97 -11.39
N VAL A 106 22.31 18.99 -10.35
CA VAL A 106 21.54 17.82 -9.93
C VAL A 106 20.31 17.66 -10.83
N LYS A 107 20.19 16.50 -11.49
CA LYS A 107 18.99 16.06 -12.18
C LYS A 107 18.23 15.09 -11.27
N LYS A 108 17.12 15.57 -10.72
CA LYS A 108 16.21 14.76 -9.89
C LYS A 108 15.64 13.59 -10.68
N GLY A 109 15.65 12.41 -10.07
CA GLY A 109 15.10 11.19 -10.65
C GLY A 109 13.57 11.13 -10.60
N PRO A 110 12.98 10.08 -11.19
CA PRO A 110 11.54 9.87 -11.22
C PRO A 110 10.90 9.62 -9.84
N VAL A 111 11.67 9.36 -8.78
CA VAL A 111 11.12 9.25 -7.41
C VAL A 111 10.63 10.58 -6.84
N PHE A 112 11.01 11.72 -7.43
CA PHE A 112 10.56 13.04 -7.00
C PHE A 112 9.16 13.38 -7.55
N ALA A 113 8.17 12.54 -7.25
CA ALA A 113 6.76 12.73 -7.55
C ALA A 113 5.91 12.27 -6.37
N ASN A 114 4.70 12.81 -6.21
CA ASN A 114 3.80 12.41 -5.13
C ASN A 114 3.35 10.95 -5.26
N PHE A 115 3.12 10.50 -6.50
CA PHE A 115 2.68 9.15 -6.82
C PHE A 115 3.70 8.49 -7.75
N VAL A 116 4.36 7.44 -7.26
CA VAL A 116 5.35 6.68 -8.03
C VAL A 116 4.83 5.27 -8.29
N LEU A 117 4.67 4.93 -9.57
CA LEU A 117 4.46 3.56 -10.01
C LEU A 117 5.83 2.91 -10.26
N ALA A 118 6.20 1.91 -9.47
CA ALA A 118 7.39 1.09 -9.68
C ALA A 118 6.97 -0.24 -10.31
N ASP A 119 6.94 -0.29 -11.65
CA ASP A 119 6.44 -1.44 -12.39
C ASP A 119 7.51 -2.54 -12.45
N GLU A 120 7.12 -3.77 -12.13
CA GLU A 120 7.95 -4.98 -12.17
C GLU A 120 9.23 -4.88 -11.33
N ILE A 121 9.08 -4.45 -10.07
CA ILE A 121 10.21 -4.22 -9.15
C ILE A 121 11.14 -5.43 -9.02
N ASN A 122 10.62 -6.65 -9.22
CA ASN A 122 11.37 -7.89 -9.22
C ASN A 122 12.25 -8.10 -10.46
N ARG A 123 12.25 -7.23 -11.47
CA ARG A 123 13.13 -7.35 -12.66
C ARG A 123 14.45 -6.60 -12.53
N ALA A 124 14.56 -5.66 -11.59
CA ALA A 124 15.82 -4.94 -11.37
C ALA A 124 16.70 -5.61 -10.32
N PRO A 125 18.03 -5.41 -10.38
CA PRO A 125 18.95 -5.90 -9.36
C PRO A 125 18.63 -5.36 -7.96
N ALA A 126 19.00 -6.12 -6.92
CA ALA A 126 18.76 -5.78 -5.51
C ALA A 126 19.26 -4.37 -5.11
N LYS A 127 20.32 -3.85 -5.74
CA LYS A 127 20.82 -2.48 -5.47
C LYS A 127 19.81 -1.40 -5.88
N VAL A 128 19.10 -1.60 -6.98
CA VAL A 128 18.09 -0.66 -7.49
C VAL A 128 16.83 -0.73 -6.62
N GLN A 129 16.42 -1.96 -6.26
CA GLN A 129 15.32 -2.19 -5.32
C GLN A 129 15.58 -1.47 -3.99
N SER A 130 16.79 -1.63 -3.43
CA SER A 130 17.19 -0.95 -2.19
C SER A 130 17.12 0.57 -2.30
N ALA A 131 17.50 1.18 -3.43
CA ALA A 131 17.46 2.62 -3.60
C ALA A 131 16.02 3.18 -3.53
N LEU A 132 15.04 2.48 -4.14
CA LEU A 132 13.62 2.84 -4.02
C LEU A 132 13.12 2.63 -2.58
N LEU A 133 13.48 1.52 -1.95
CA LEU A 133 13.04 1.19 -0.59
C LEU A 133 13.63 2.13 0.47
N GLU A 134 14.85 2.63 0.25
CA GLU A 134 15.46 3.67 1.07
C GLU A 134 14.70 4.98 0.94
N ALA A 135 14.40 5.42 -0.30
CA ALA A 135 13.58 6.59 -0.56
C ALA A 135 12.19 6.49 0.12
N MET A 136 11.59 5.30 0.13
CA MET A 136 10.34 5.02 0.83
C MET A 136 10.44 5.14 2.35
N GLN A 137 11.55 4.74 2.97
CA GLN A 137 11.67 4.79 4.45
C GLN A 137 12.14 6.14 4.95
N GLU A 138 13.09 6.77 4.25
CA GLU A 138 13.74 7.99 4.71
C GLU A 138 13.02 9.26 4.23
N HIS A 139 12.11 9.15 3.25
CA HIS A 139 11.43 10.29 2.61
C HIS A 139 12.38 11.37 2.05
N GLN A 140 13.63 10.98 1.79
CA GLN A 140 14.68 11.82 1.24
C GLN A 140 15.66 10.95 0.45
N VAL A 141 16.40 11.56 -0.46
CA VAL A 141 17.48 10.91 -1.22
C VAL A 141 18.71 11.82 -1.27
N THR A 142 19.89 11.23 -1.24
CA THR A 142 21.15 11.97 -1.38
C THR A 142 21.71 11.77 -2.78
N ILE A 143 22.00 12.88 -3.48
CA ILE A 143 22.56 12.87 -4.83
C ILE A 143 23.88 13.66 -4.80
N GLY A 144 25.00 12.96 -4.97
CA GLY A 144 26.32 13.55 -4.73
C GLY A 144 26.49 13.85 -3.24
N GLU A 145 26.67 15.12 -2.88
CA GLU A 145 26.85 15.57 -1.49
C GLU A 145 25.58 16.21 -0.90
N GLU A 146 24.53 16.43 -1.70
CA GLU A 146 23.32 17.13 -1.29
C GLU A 146 22.15 16.15 -1.04
N THR A 147 21.45 16.35 0.08
CA THR A 147 20.24 15.59 0.43
C THR A 147 19.00 16.38 0.04
N PHE A 148 18.06 15.70 -0.61
CA PHE A 148 16.81 16.27 -1.11
C PHE A 148 15.62 15.53 -0.54
N ASN A 149 14.67 16.28 0.03
CA ASN A 149 13.41 15.72 0.51
C ASN A 149 12.49 15.37 -0.66
N LEU A 150 11.75 14.27 -0.51
CA LEU A 150 10.70 13.85 -1.42
C LEU A 150 9.43 14.68 -1.19
N PRO A 151 8.56 14.83 -2.22
CA PRO A 151 7.32 15.58 -2.08
C PRO A 151 6.35 14.88 -1.12
N ASN A 152 5.54 15.65 -0.40
CA ASN A 152 4.52 15.13 0.51
C ASN A 152 3.11 15.48 0.00
N PRO A 153 2.17 14.51 -0.07
CA PRO A 153 2.33 13.09 0.27
C PRO A 153 3.21 12.33 -0.74
N PHE A 154 3.85 11.24 -0.29
CA PHE A 154 4.66 10.32 -1.11
C PHE A 154 4.08 8.91 -1.05
N LEU A 155 3.48 8.45 -2.15
CA LEU A 155 2.93 7.10 -2.29
C LEU A 155 3.68 6.34 -3.39
N VAL A 156 4.14 5.14 -3.05
CA VAL A 156 4.77 4.20 -3.98
C VAL A 156 3.84 3.01 -4.13
N MET A 157 3.46 2.70 -5.36
CA MET A 157 2.83 1.44 -5.72
C MET A 157 3.84 0.63 -6.54
N ALA A 158 4.41 -0.40 -5.94
CA ALA A 158 5.30 -1.32 -6.64
C ALA A 158 4.52 -2.51 -7.17
N THR A 159 4.79 -2.98 -8.38
CA THR A 159 4.14 -4.17 -8.94
C THR A 159 5.12 -5.34 -9.04
N GLN A 160 4.64 -6.55 -8.79
CA GLN A 160 5.35 -7.79 -9.05
C GLN A 160 4.54 -8.65 -10.01
N ASN A 161 5.21 -9.19 -11.02
CA ASN A 161 4.62 -10.19 -11.90
C ASN A 161 4.97 -11.60 -11.39
N PRO A 162 3.99 -12.40 -10.96
CA PRO A 162 4.24 -13.73 -10.38
C PRO A 162 4.60 -14.80 -11.44
N ILE A 163 4.33 -14.56 -12.73
CA ILE A 163 4.42 -15.56 -13.80
C ILE A 163 5.82 -15.60 -14.45
N GLU A 164 6.52 -14.47 -14.51
CA GLU A 164 7.85 -14.40 -15.12
C GLU A 164 8.90 -14.92 -14.14
N GLN A 165 9.50 -16.08 -14.43
CA GLN A 165 10.57 -16.66 -13.60
C GLN A 165 11.97 -16.34 -14.13
N GLU A 166 12.13 -16.07 -15.43
CA GLU A 166 13.43 -15.76 -16.02
C GLU A 166 13.88 -14.32 -15.72
N GLY A 167 15.08 -14.17 -15.14
CA GLY A 167 15.68 -12.86 -14.90
C GLY A 167 15.03 -12.05 -13.78
N THR A 168 14.31 -12.70 -12.86
CA THR A 168 13.72 -12.03 -11.70
C THR A 168 14.56 -12.17 -10.44
N TYR A 169 14.59 -11.10 -9.65
CA TYR A 169 15.19 -10.98 -8.33
C TYR A 169 14.05 -10.83 -7.32
N GLN A 170 13.76 -11.92 -6.60
CA GLN A 170 12.77 -11.88 -5.52
C GLN A 170 13.19 -10.87 -4.45
N LEU A 171 12.23 -10.10 -3.95
CA LEU A 171 12.48 -9.18 -2.85
C LEU A 171 12.64 -10.01 -1.57
N PRO A 172 13.77 -9.86 -0.84
CA PRO A 172 13.91 -10.44 0.48
C PRO A 172 12.78 -10.01 1.42
N GLU A 173 12.41 -10.86 2.36
CA GLU A 173 11.29 -10.64 3.30
C GLU A 173 11.43 -9.31 4.05
N ALA A 174 12.65 -8.96 4.47
CA ALA A 174 12.94 -7.68 5.12
C ALA A 174 12.65 -6.46 4.24
N GLN A 175 12.72 -6.60 2.91
CA GLN A 175 12.34 -5.56 1.95
C GLN A 175 10.83 -5.50 1.77
N VAL A 176 10.18 -6.67 1.65
CA VAL A 176 8.72 -6.75 1.49
C VAL A 176 8.00 -6.21 2.74
N ASP A 177 8.55 -6.40 3.94
CA ASP A 177 7.99 -5.88 5.21
C ASP A 177 7.91 -4.34 5.27
N ARG A 178 8.66 -3.63 4.41
CA ARG A 178 8.59 -2.15 4.27
C ARG A 178 7.31 -1.67 3.60
N PHE A 179 6.65 -2.52 2.81
CA PHE A 179 5.35 -2.19 2.23
C PHE A 179 4.25 -2.38 3.27
N MET A 180 3.36 -1.40 3.39
CA MET A 180 2.27 -1.45 4.33
C MET A 180 1.28 -2.56 3.96
N LEU A 181 0.87 -2.59 2.69
CA LEU A 181 -0.09 -3.53 2.13
C LEU A 181 0.54 -4.32 0.98
N LYS A 182 0.29 -5.63 0.94
CA LYS A 182 0.42 -6.45 -0.27
C LYS A 182 -0.98 -6.78 -0.79
N VAL A 183 -1.32 -6.22 -1.94
CA VAL A 183 -2.62 -6.39 -2.58
C VAL A 183 -2.47 -7.39 -3.73
N VAL A 184 -3.27 -8.45 -3.70
CA VAL A 184 -3.35 -9.43 -4.80
C VAL A 184 -4.59 -9.11 -5.62
N ILE A 185 -4.41 -9.00 -6.94
CA ILE A 185 -5.51 -8.75 -7.89
C ILE A 185 -5.63 -9.91 -8.85
N ASP A 186 -6.85 -10.45 -8.94
CA ASP A 186 -7.25 -11.47 -9.90
C ASP A 186 -7.90 -10.85 -11.15
N TYR A 187 -8.17 -11.68 -12.15
CA TYR A 187 -8.89 -11.27 -13.35
C TYR A 187 -10.28 -10.69 -13.01
N PRO A 188 -10.76 -9.70 -13.79
CA PRO A 188 -12.11 -9.17 -13.62
C PRO A 188 -13.15 -10.26 -13.83
N THR A 189 -14.31 -10.10 -13.20
CA THR A 189 -15.47 -10.95 -13.48
C THR A 189 -15.96 -10.77 -14.92
N LEU A 190 -16.73 -11.74 -15.43
CA LEU A 190 -17.28 -11.68 -16.79
C LEU A 190 -18.05 -10.37 -17.08
N ASP A 191 -18.78 -9.84 -16.09
CA ASP A 191 -19.56 -8.62 -16.28
C ASP A 191 -18.71 -7.36 -16.23
N GLU A 192 -17.66 -7.35 -15.40
CA GLU A 192 -16.64 -6.30 -15.40
C GLU A 192 -15.85 -6.30 -16.71
N GLU A 193 -15.49 -7.47 -17.23
CA GLU A 193 -14.77 -7.62 -18.50
C GLU A 193 -15.60 -7.13 -19.68
N LYS A 194 -16.91 -7.43 -19.73
CA LYS A 194 -17.82 -6.84 -20.73
C LYS A 194 -17.84 -5.32 -20.67
N LEU A 195 -17.80 -4.74 -19.46
CA LEU A 195 -17.80 -3.29 -19.29
C LEU A 195 -16.47 -2.70 -19.75
N ILE A 196 -15.34 -3.32 -19.40
CA ILE A 196 -14.00 -2.95 -19.89
C ILE A 196 -13.96 -2.94 -21.43
N ILE A 197 -14.52 -3.96 -22.08
CA ILE A 197 -14.61 -4.02 -23.55
C ILE A 197 -15.40 -2.84 -24.10
N ARG A 198 -16.58 -2.54 -23.54
CA ARG A 198 -17.43 -1.43 -23.99
C ARG A 198 -16.73 -0.08 -23.86
N GLU A 199 -16.09 0.18 -22.72
CA GLU A 199 -15.39 1.45 -22.47
C GLU A 199 -14.17 1.61 -23.39
N ASN A 200 -13.39 0.54 -23.61
CA ASN A 200 -12.25 0.59 -24.55
C ASN A 200 -12.70 0.83 -25.99
N LEU A 201 -13.81 0.23 -26.43
CA LEU A 201 -14.37 0.43 -27.78
C LEU A 201 -14.99 1.82 -27.97
N ALA A 202 -15.51 2.44 -26.91
CA ALA A 202 -16.04 3.80 -26.96
C ALA A 202 -14.96 4.86 -27.22
N GLY A 203 -13.69 4.55 -26.96
CA GLY A 203 -12.53 5.36 -27.35
C GLY A 203 -12.34 6.65 -26.56
N SER A 204 -13.18 6.93 -25.55
CA SER A 204 -13.06 8.09 -24.69
C SER A 204 -12.93 7.66 -23.22
N LEU A 205 -11.74 7.84 -22.64
CA LEU A 205 -11.62 7.79 -21.19
C LEU A 205 -12.35 9.00 -20.58
N PRO A 206 -13.07 8.81 -19.46
CA PRO A 206 -13.69 9.93 -18.76
C PRO A 206 -12.66 11.00 -18.43
N LYS A 207 -12.99 12.27 -18.65
CA LYS A 207 -12.12 13.38 -18.24
C LYS A 207 -12.08 13.43 -16.71
N VAL A 208 -10.93 13.11 -16.14
CA VAL A 208 -10.69 13.20 -14.70
C VAL A 208 -10.48 14.67 -14.33
N THR A 209 -11.32 15.19 -13.44
CA THR A 209 -11.20 16.54 -12.87
C THR A 209 -10.74 16.43 -11.43
N PRO A 210 -9.76 17.24 -10.98
CA PRO A 210 -9.36 17.24 -9.58
C PRO A 210 -10.55 17.48 -8.64
N VAL A 211 -10.63 16.69 -7.58
CA VAL A 211 -11.68 16.78 -6.54
C VAL A 211 -11.13 17.17 -5.17
N THR A 212 -9.82 17.08 -4.99
CA THR A 212 -9.11 17.44 -3.75
C THR A 212 -7.68 17.85 -4.09
N THR A 213 -6.91 18.27 -3.08
CA THR A 213 -5.50 18.67 -3.23
C THR A 213 -4.59 17.85 -2.32
N ALA A 214 -3.30 17.78 -2.66
CA ALA A 214 -2.27 17.19 -1.78
C ALA A 214 -2.32 17.73 -0.34
N LYS A 215 -2.59 19.03 -0.16
CA LYS A 215 -2.69 19.67 1.16
C LYS A 215 -3.88 19.16 1.98
N GLU A 216 -5.02 18.92 1.34
CA GLU A 216 -6.19 18.35 1.99
C GLU A 216 -5.94 16.90 2.42
N ILE A 217 -5.21 16.12 1.62
CA ILE A 217 -4.77 14.77 2.02
C ILE A 217 -3.89 14.83 3.27
N LEU A 218 -2.93 15.75 3.34
CA LEU A 218 -2.06 15.89 4.51
C LEU A 218 -2.87 16.26 5.77
N ASN A 219 -3.81 17.20 5.66
CA ASN A 219 -4.72 17.53 6.76
C ASN A 219 -5.57 16.31 7.18
N ALA A 220 -6.04 15.51 6.21
CA ALA A 220 -6.81 14.30 6.49
C ALA A 220 -5.98 13.25 7.24
N ARG A 221 -4.67 13.10 6.94
CA ARG A 221 -3.78 12.19 7.68
C ARG A 221 -3.71 12.54 9.17
N GLU A 222 -3.67 13.83 9.51
CA GLU A 222 -3.69 14.27 10.92
C GLU A 222 -4.97 13.86 11.64
N VAL A 223 -6.11 13.90 10.94
CA VAL A 223 -7.42 13.51 11.46
C VAL A 223 -7.54 11.99 11.56
N VAL A 224 -7.03 11.25 10.58
CA VAL A 224 -6.95 9.78 10.61
C VAL A 224 -6.15 9.32 11.84
N ASN A 225 -5.08 10.02 12.20
CA ASN A 225 -4.30 9.71 13.40
C ASN A 225 -5.09 9.93 14.71
N GLN A 226 -6.16 10.73 14.70
CA GLN A 226 -7.04 10.98 15.84
C GLN A 226 -8.20 9.98 15.93
N VAL A 227 -8.41 9.12 14.92
CA VAL A 227 -9.43 8.06 14.96
C VAL A 227 -9.18 7.16 16.16
N TYR A 228 -10.20 7.02 17.00
CA TYR A 228 -10.09 6.29 18.26
C TYR A 228 -9.91 4.78 18.03
N ILE A 229 -8.96 4.18 18.75
CA ILE A 229 -8.81 2.73 18.88
C ILE A 229 -8.97 2.41 20.37
N ASP A 230 -9.92 1.52 20.68
CA ASP A 230 -10.10 1.01 22.04
C ASP A 230 -8.98 0.02 22.41
N GLU A 231 -8.58 -0.03 23.68
CA GLU A 231 -7.55 -0.94 24.19
C GLU A 231 -7.83 -2.41 23.81
N LYS A 232 -9.11 -2.81 23.76
CA LYS A 232 -9.48 -4.16 23.33
C LYS A 232 -9.18 -4.42 21.86
N ILE A 233 -9.29 -3.42 20.99
CA ILE A 233 -8.93 -3.54 19.58
C ILE A 233 -7.41 -3.60 19.42
N GLU A 234 -6.66 -2.83 20.22
CA GLU A 234 -5.20 -2.92 20.26
C GLU A 234 -4.75 -4.33 20.68
N GLN A 235 -5.40 -4.89 21.71
CA GLN A 235 -5.17 -6.27 22.15
C GLN A 235 -5.52 -7.28 21.04
N TYR A 236 -6.67 -7.12 20.37
CA TYR A 236 -7.06 -7.97 19.25
C TYR A 236 -6.04 -7.95 18.09
N ILE A 237 -5.53 -6.77 17.72
CA ILE A 237 -4.45 -6.62 16.72
C ILE A 237 -3.17 -7.31 17.20
N ALA A 238 -2.80 -7.12 18.46
CA ALA A 238 -1.64 -7.77 19.04
C ALA A 238 -1.78 -9.30 19.02
N ASP A 239 -2.95 -9.82 19.37
CA ASP A 239 -3.23 -11.26 19.39
C ASP A 239 -3.15 -11.89 18.01
N ILE A 240 -3.66 -11.24 16.96
CA ILE A 240 -3.48 -11.70 15.56
C ILE A 240 -2.00 -11.83 15.21
N VAL A 241 -1.20 -10.81 15.52
CA VAL A 241 0.23 -10.81 15.18
C VAL A 241 0.98 -11.82 16.04
N PHE A 242 0.68 -11.94 17.33
CA PHE A 242 1.32 -12.90 18.22
C PHE A 242 0.93 -14.34 17.89
N ALA A 243 -0.30 -14.60 17.45
CA ALA A 243 -0.73 -15.91 16.96
C ALA A 243 0.06 -16.35 15.73
N SER A 244 0.51 -15.42 14.87
CA SER A 244 1.41 -15.75 13.76
C SER A 244 2.83 -16.12 14.20
N ARG A 245 3.28 -15.70 15.39
CA ARG A 245 4.62 -16.00 15.93
C ARG A 245 4.62 -17.19 16.89
N TYR A 246 3.55 -17.36 17.64
CA TYR A 246 3.40 -18.35 18.70
C TYR A 246 2.05 -19.08 18.59
N PRO A 247 1.77 -19.78 17.47
CA PRO A 247 0.45 -20.35 17.19
C PRO A 247 -0.01 -21.36 18.26
N ASP A 248 0.92 -22.07 18.92
CA ASP A 248 0.64 -22.97 20.05
C ASP A 248 -0.14 -22.30 21.19
N ARG A 249 0.16 -21.02 21.49
CA ARG A 249 -0.47 -20.29 22.60
C ARG A 249 -1.94 -19.98 22.34
N TYR A 250 -2.36 -20.03 21.07
CA TYR A 250 -3.71 -19.73 20.62
C TYR A 250 -4.46 -21.00 20.18
N GLY A 251 -3.91 -22.18 20.49
CA GLY A 251 -4.52 -23.47 20.14
C GLY A 251 -4.53 -23.73 18.63
N LEU A 252 -3.48 -23.29 17.93
CA LEU A 252 -3.24 -23.47 16.49
C LEU A 252 -1.94 -24.27 16.27
N SER A 253 -1.68 -25.30 17.08
CA SER A 253 -0.42 -26.05 17.02
C SER A 253 -0.12 -26.66 15.65
N GLU A 254 -1.13 -26.91 14.83
CA GLU A 254 -0.97 -27.35 13.44
C GLU A 254 -0.25 -26.33 12.54
N LEU A 255 -0.24 -25.05 12.91
CA LEU A 255 0.43 -24.00 12.14
C LEU A 255 1.89 -23.80 12.53
N LYS A 256 2.33 -24.39 13.65
CA LYS A 256 3.68 -24.18 14.19
C LYS A 256 4.76 -24.61 13.20
N ASP A 257 4.62 -25.79 12.63
CA ASP A 257 5.59 -26.35 11.69
C ASP A 257 5.38 -25.78 10.26
N MET A 258 4.29 -25.05 10.04
CA MET A 258 3.97 -24.38 8.77
C MET A 258 4.54 -22.96 8.66
N ILE A 259 4.86 -22.31 9.78
CA ILE A 259 5.31 -20.92 9.83
C ILE A 259 6.78 -20.85 10.24
N THR A 260 7.63 -20.37 9.34
CA THR A 260 9.06 -20.12 9.61
C THR A 260 9.27 -18.86 10.45
N PHE A 261 8.52 -17.80 10.15
CA PHE A 261 8.47 -16.57 10.96
C PHE A 261 7.10 -15.88 10.80
N GLY A 262 6.66 -15.22 11.87
CA GLY A 262 5.42 -14.45 11.90
C GLY A 262 5.61 -12.95 11.67
N GLY A 263 4.51 -12.20 11.71
CA GLY A 263 4.51 -10.78 11.38
C GLY A 263 5.40 -9.96 12.31
N SER A 264 6.16 -8.98 11.80
CA SER A 264 7.04 -8.11 12.58
C SER A 264 6.25 -7.08 13.41
N PRO A 265 6.87 -6.27 14.30
CA PRO A 265 6.17 -5.15 14.95
C PRO A 265 5.56 -4.16 13.95
N ARG A 266 6.10 -4.06 12.72
CA ARG A 266 5.49 -3.27 11.64
C ARG A 266 4.11 -3.82 11.27
N ALA A 267 3.87 -5.13 11.41
CA ALA A 267 2.56 -5.71 11.19
C ALA A 267 1.50 -5.11 12.12
N SER A 268 1.78 -5.05 13.44
CA SER A 268 0.86 -4.48 14.43
C SER A 268 0.60 -2.99 14.16
N ILE A 269 1.66 -2.22 13.88
CA ILE A 269 1.56 -0.80 13.58
C ILE A 269 0.73 -0.57 12.30
N ASN A 270 1.00 -1.35 11.25
CA ASN A 270 0.32 -1.21 9.97
C ASN A 270 -1.13 -1.69 10.03
N LEU A 271 -1.45 -2.72 10.83
CA LEU A 271 -2.84 -3.11 11.09
C LEU A 271 -3.62 -1.97 11.77
N ALA A 272 -3.06 -1.36 12.81
CA ALA A 272 -3.70 -0.25 13.52
C ALA A 272 -3.89 0.97 12.60
N LYS A 273 -2.85 1.36 11.85
CA LYS A 273 -2.92 2.46 10.87
C LYS A 273 -3.92 2.17 9.75
N ALA A 274 -3.91 0.96 9.19
CA ALA A 274 -4.83 0.56 8.13
C ALA A 274 -6.28 0.56 8.62
N ALA A 275 -6.53 0.04 9.83
CA ALA A 275 -7.86 0.01 10.43
C ALA A 275 -8.40 1.41 10.71
N ARG A 276 -7.56 2.34 11.20
CA ARG A 276 -7.94 3.77 11.34
C ARG A 276 -8.31 4.41 10.02
N ALA A 277 -7.47 4.24 9.00
CA ALA A 277 -7.72 4.78 7.67
C ALA A 277 -8.99 4.17 7.07
N TYR A 278 -9.23 2.88 7.27
CA TYR A 278 -10.46 2.22 6.82
C TYR A 278 -11.71 2.77 7.54
N ALA A 279 -11.67 2.92 8.86
CA ALA A 279 -12.75 3.56 9.62
C ALA A 279 -13.04 4.99 9.13
N PHE A 280 -12.00 5.77 8.84
CA PHE A 280 -12.12 7.11 8.28
C PHE A 280 -12.76 7.11 6.88
N ILE A 281 -12.38 6.18 6.00
CA ILE A 281 -13.01 5.98 4.68
C ILE A 281 -14.49 5.61 4.82
N LYS A 282 -14.87 4.94 5.91
CA LYS A 282 -16.26 4.63 6.27
C LYS A 282 -16.97 5.75 7.04
N HIS A 283 -16.38 6.94 7.12
CA HIS A 283 -16.91 8.11 7.83
C HIS A 283 -17.12 7.87 9.33
N ARG A 284 -16.28 7.02 9.96
CA ARG A 284 -16.31 6.72 11.39
C ARG A 284 -15.06 7.22 12.10
N GLY A 285 -15.26 7.72 13.32
CA GLY A 285 -14.22 8.21 14.23
C GLY A 285 -13.71 7.20 15.24
N TYR A 286 -14.09 5.93 15.10
CA TYR A 286 -13.61 4.84 15.93
C TYR A 286 -13.47 3.57 15.08
N VAL A 287 -12.49 2.74 15.44
CA VAL A 287 -12.22 1.45 14.81
C VAL A 287 -13.09 0.36 15.42
N VAL A 288 -13.65 -0.50 14.58
CA VAL A 288 -14.36 -1.74 14.99
C VAL A 288 -13.58 -2.98 14.54
N PRO A 289 -13.81 -4.17 15.13
CA PRO A 289 -13.07 -5.39 14.75
C PRO A 289 -13.17 -5.75 13.27
N GLU A 290 -14.29 -5.41 12.62
CA GLU A 290 -14.50 -5.63 11.19
C GLU A 290 -13.52 -4.81 10.33
N ASP A 291 -13.07 -3.65 10.80
CA ASP A 291 -12.08 -2.82 10.09
C ASP A 291 -10.72 -3.51 10.06
N VAL A 292 -10.33 -4.12 11.18
CA VAL A 292 -9.11 -4.92 11.28
C VAL A 292 -9.22 -6.14 10.37
N ARG A 293 -10.36 -6.84 10.37
CA ARG A 293 -10.61 -7.99 9.49
C ARG A 293 -10.59 -7.62 8.01
N ALA A 294 -11.06 -6.43 7.64
CA ALA A 294 -11.05 -5.97 6.25
C ALA A 294 -9.63 -5.77 5.70
N VAL A 295 -8.67 -5.39 6.55
CA VAL A 295 -7.30 -5.05 6.12
C VAL A 295 -6.26 -6.14 6.47
N VAL A 296 -6.63 -7.12 7.31
CA VAL A 296 -5.68 -8.09 7.87
C VAL A 296 -4.94 -8.90 6.81
N HIS A 297 -5.63 -9.35 5.76
CA HIS A 297 -5.00 -10.13 4.70
C HIS A 297 -3.96 -9.30 3.94
N ASP A 298 -4.28 -8.05 3.59
CA ASP A 298 -3.36 -7.16 2.88
C ASP A 298 -2.13 -6.81 3.72
N VAL A 299 -2.28 -6.68 5.04
CA VAL A 299 -1.16 -6.37 5.93
C VAL A 299 -0.33 -7.63 6.26
N MET A 300 -0.96 -8.79 6.48
CA MET A 300 -0.25 -9.96 7.03
C MET A 300 0.30 -10.92 5.97
N ARG A 301 -0.28 -11.00 4.76
CA ARG A 301 0.05 -12.08 3.80
C ARG A 301 1.51 -12.15 3.38
N HIS A 302 2.22 -11.02 3.36
CA HIS A 302 3.65 -10.92 3.03
C HIS A 302 4.58 -10.91 4.24
N ARG A 303 4.00 -11.04 5.43
CA ARG A 303 4.71 -11.02 6.71
C ARG A 303 4.71 -12.37 7.41
N ILE A 304 4.28 -13.42 6.70
CA ILE A 304 4.29 -14.80 7.17
C ILE A 304 5.21 -15.58 6.25
N GLY A 305 6.31 -16.09 6.81
CA GLY A 305 7.21 -17.00 6.12
C GLY A 305 6.64 -18.41 6.16
N LEU A 306 6.44 -19.01 4.98
CA LEU A 306 6.04 -20.40 4.88
C LEU A 306 7.25 -21.31 5.12
N SER A 307 7.03 -22.46 5.75
CA SER A 307 8.02 -23.52 5.82
C SER A 307 7.98 -24.37 4.55
N TYR A 308 9.04 -25.15 4.30
CA TYR A 308 9.06 -26.11 3.20
C TYR A 308 7.90 -27.10 3.26
N GLU A 309 7.48 -27.51 4.47
CA GLU A 309 6.34 -28.40 4.67
C GLU A 309 5.01 -27.75 4.27
N ALA A 310 4.85 -26.46 4.56
CA ALA A 310 3.70 -25.68 4.14
C ALA A 310 3.63 -25.57 2.61
N GLU A 311 4.75 -25.25 1.96
CA GLU A 311 4.84 -25.20 0.50
C GLU A 311 4.55 -26.57 -0.14
N ALA A 312 5.13 -27.65 0.40
CA ALA A 312 4.88 -29.01 -0.08
C ALA A 312 3.41 -29.44 0.07
N SER A 313 2.71 -28.88 1.06
CA SER A 313 1.28 -29.13 1.32
C SER A 313 0.35 -28.16 0.58
N ASN A 314 0.89 -27.28 -0.27
CA ASN A 314 0.17 -26.18 -0.95
C ASN A 314 -0.58 -25.24 0.00
N VAL A 315 -0.13 -25.10 1.25
CA VAL A 315 -0.71 -24.16 2.21
C VAL A 315 -0.22 -22.76 1.87
N THR A 316 -1.16 -21.81 1.74
CA THR A 316 -0.83 -20.42 1.42
C THR A 316 -0.77 -19.55 2.69
N SER A 317 -0.03 -18.43 2.62
CA SER A 317 -0.03 -17.48 3.73
C SER A 317 -1.43 -16.91 4.01
N GLU A 318 -2.28 -16.78 2.99
CA GLU A 318 -3.67 -16.34 3.14
C GLU A 318 -4.52 -17.30 3.95
N GLU A 319 -4.36 -18.61 3.75
CA GLU A 319 -5.02 -19.64 4.55
C GLU A 319 -4.57 -19.59 6.01
N ILE A 320 -3.27 -19.41 6.26
CA ILE A 320 -2.73 -19.26 7.61
C ILE A 320 -3.31 -18.02 8.29
N VAL A 321 -3.32 -16.86 7.62
CA VAL A 321 -3.95 -15.64 8.15
C VAL A 321 -5.43 -15.87 8.45
N SER A 322 -6.16 -16.53 7.55
CA SER A 322 -7.58 -16.84 7.73
C SER A 322 -7.83 -17.69 8.98
N LYS A 323 -7.02 -18.74 9.18
CA LYS A 323 -7.11 -19.61 10.37
C LYS A 323 -6.84 -18.84 11.66
N ILE A 324 -5.83 -17.96 11.66
CA ILE A 324 -5.51 -17.11 12.81
C ILE A 324 -6.69 -16.18 13.14
N VAL A 325 -7.19 -15.44 12.15
CA VAL A 325 -8.26 -14.44 12.34
C VAL A 325 -9.58 -15.08 12.77
N ASN A 326 -9.87 -16.30 12.32
CA ASN A 326 -11.06 -17.05 12.73
C ASN A 326 -10.94 -17.62 14.14
N LYS A 327 -9.73 -17.82 14.65
CA LYS A 327 -9.47 -18.41 15.98
C LYS A 327 -9.35 -17.36 17.08
N VAL A 328 -8.74 -16.22 16.78
CA VAL A 328 -8.57 -15.13 17.74
C VAL A 328 -9.96 -14.55 18.09
N GLU A 329 -10.27 -14.47 19.38
CA GLU A 329 -11.56 -13.98 19.86
C GLU A 329 -11.77 -12.50 19.54
N VAL A 330 -12.98 -12.16 19.12
CA VAL A 330 -13.38 -10.78 18.82
C VAL A 330 -13.77 -10.08 20.14
N PRO A 331 -13.28 -8.86 20.42
CA PRO A 331 -13.40 -8.19 21.72
C PRO A 331 -14.78 -7.63 22.13
#